data_AF-A0A957HXI8-F1
#
_entry.id   AF-A0A957HXI8-F1
#
_cell.length_a   1.000
_cell.length_b   1.000
_cell.length_c   1.000
_cell.angle_alpha   90.00
_cell.angle_beta   90.00
_cell.angle_gamma   90.00
#
_symmetry.space_group_name_H-M   'P 1'
#
loop_
_entity.id
_entity.type
_entity.pdbx_description
1 polymer ?
#
loop_
_entity_poly.entity_id
_entity_poly.type
_entity_poly.pdbx_seq_one_letter_code
_entity_poly.pdbx_strand_id
1 'polypeptide(L)'
;ALQAVAQGQADAALVDHASARLFQKENPDAPLQRLSDLVTVQPYAMVVRKADQRLLNHLNGSLEQLQESGQLDTLLQKWLGE
;
A
#
# COMPACT_ATOMS: atom_id res chain seq x y z
N ALA A 1 -1.12 0.07 16.48
CA ALA A 1 0.12 -0.74 16.47
C ALA A 1 1.35 0.15 16.40
N LEU A 2 1.57 0.91 15.32
CA LEU A 2 2.75 1.79 15.16
C LEU A 2 2.91 2.81 16.30
N GLN A 3 1.80 3.41 16.77
CA GLN A 3 1.82 4.31 17.91
C GLN A 3 2.34 3.66 19.21
N ALA A 4 1.99 2.38 19.44
CA ALA A 4 2.44 1.65 20.63
C ALA A 4 3.95 1.41 20.58
N VAL A 5 4.50 1.14 19.39
CA VAL A 5 5.96 1.05 19.19
C VAL A 5 6.62 2.41 19.39
N ALA A 6 6.06 3.48 18.82
CA ALA A 6 6.60 4.83 18.95
C ALA A 6 6.61 5.32 20.41
N GLN A 7 5.70 4.82 21.24
CA GLN A 7 5.60 5.12 22.67
C GLN A 7 6.36 4.14 23.58
N GLY A 8 7.05 3.14 23.00
CA GLY A 8 7.79 2.12 23.77
C GLY A 8 6.91 1.11 24.51
N GLN A 9 5.63 1.02 24.15
CA GLN A 9 4.69 0.03 24.72
C GLN A 9 4.78 -1.34 24.05
N ALA A 10 5.42 -1.41 22.87
CA ALA A 10 5.68 -2.64 22.13
C ALA A 10 7.04 -2.54 21.41
N ASP A 11 7.73 -3.66 21.23
CA ASP A 11 9.04 -3.68 20.57
C ASP A 11 8.95 -3.55 19.04
N ALA A 12 7.88 -4.09 18.44
CA ALA A 12 7.67 -4.10 17.00
C ALA A 12 6.18 -4.17 16.63
N ALA A 13 5.86 -3.76 15.41
CA ALA A 13 4.52 -3.90 14.83
C ALA A 13 4.61 -4.51 13.44
N LEU A 14 3.84 -5.58 13.20
CA LEU A 14 3.61 -6.10 11.87
C LEU A 14 2.42 -5.36 11.25
N VAL A 15 2.66 -4.66 10.16
CA VAL A 15 1.66 -3.85 9.45
C VAL A 15 1.85 -3.99 7.95
N ASP A 16 0.82 -3.67 7.19
CA ASP A 16 0.94 -3.58 5.73
C ASP A 16 1.83 -2.41 5.31
N HIS A 17 2.46 -2.54 4.13
CA HIS A 17 3.43 -1.58 3.63
C HIS A 17 2.82 -0.18 3.40
N ALA A 18 1.57 -0.11 2.94
CA ALA A 18 0.91 1.16 2.65
C ALA A 18 0.62 1.93 3.95
N SER A 19 0.07 1.27 4.96
CA SER A 19 -0.18 1.85 6.29
C SER A 19 1.11 2.31 6.96
N ALA A 20 2.18 1.51 6.90
CA ALA A 20 3.48 1.90 7.44
C ALA A 20 3.99 3.21 6.82
N ARG A 21 3.89 3.31 5.49
CA ARG A 21 4.40 4.46 4.73
C ARG A 21 3.53 5.71 4.94
N LEU A 22 2.21 5.55 4.97
CA LEU A 22 1.29 6.64 5.28
C LEU A 22 1.54 7.18 6.70
N PHE A 23 1.68 6.30 7.69
CA PHE A 23 1.98 6.70 9.06
C PHE A 23 3.29 7.49 9.15
N GLN A 24 4.35 7.04 8.47
CA GLN A 24 5.63 7.73 8.46
C GLN A 24 5.56 9.11 7.77
N LYS A 25 4.76 9.23 6.71
CA LYS A 25 4.49 10.52 6.04
C LYS A 25 3.75 11.51 6.95
N GLU A 26 2.78 11.02 7.72
CA GLU A 26 1.99 11.84 8.65
C GLU A 26 2.75 12.16 9.95
N ASN A 27 3.73 11.34 10.32
CA ASN A 27 4.51 11.45 11.56
C ASN A 27 6.02 11.38 11.25
N PRO A 28 6.58 12.37 10.55
CA PRO A 28 7.97 12.33 10.08
C PRO A 28 8.99 12.25 11.22
N ASP A 29 8.65 12.75 12.40
CA ASP A 29 9.50 12.77 13.59
C ASP A 29 9.30 11.54 14.50
N ALA A 30 8.42 10.60 14.12
CA ALA A 30 8.23 9.39 14.90
C ALA A 30 9.54 8.57 14.93
N PRO A 31 9.98 8.07 16.11
CA PRO A 31 11.22 7.32 16.25
C PRO A 31 11.04 5.87 15.80
N LEU A 32 10.56 5.67 14.57
CA LEU A 32 10.27 4.38 13.98
C LEU A 32 11.18 4.12 12.78
N GLN A 33 11.71 2.91 12.70
CA GLN A 33 12.47 2.43 11.55
C GLN A 33 11.75 1.25 10.93
N ARG A 34 11.52 1.30 9.61
CA ARG A 34 11.01 0.17 8.85
C ARG A 34 12.16 -0.75 8.44
N LEU A 35 11.99 -2.05 8.64
CA LEU A 35 12.95 -3.05 8.17
C LEU A 35 12.78 -3.25 6.65
N SER A 36 13.88 -3.56 5.97
CA SER A 36 13.90 -3.82 4.52
C SER A 36 13.17 -5.12 4.15
N ASP A 37 13.19 -6.09 5.07
CA ASP A 37 12.73 -7.44 4.79
C ASP A 37 11.22 -7.54 4.98
N LEU A 38 10.53 -7.98 3.92
CA LEU A 38 9.11 -8.24 3.96
C LEU A 38 8.84 -9.60 4.60
N VAL A 39 7.97 -9.64 5.60
CA VAL A 39 7.49 -10.91 6.18
C VAL A 39 6.62 -11.67 5.18
N THR A 40 5.83 -10.95 4.38
CA THR A 40 5.06 -11.50 3.27
C THR A 40 4.84 -10.45 2.18
N VAL A 41 4.70 -10.91 0.93
CA VAL A 41 4.32 -10.06 -0.19
C VAL A 41 2.81 -10.19 -0.40
N GLN A 42 2.07 -9.11 -0.15
CA GLN A 42 0.64 -9.08 -0.33
C GLN A 42 0.28 -8.20 -1.54
N PRO A 43 -0.14 -8.78 -2.68
CA PRO A 43 -0.60 -7.99 -3.81
C PRO A 43 -1.94 -7.30 -3.47
N TYR A 44 -2.07 -6.04 -3.88
CA TYR A 44 -3.34 -5.32 -3.83
C TYR A 44 -4.14 -5.66 -5.10
N ALA A 45 -5.40 -6.07 -4.92
CA ALA A 45 -6.25 -6.47 -6.02
C ALA A 45 -7.69 -5.98 -5.81
N MET A 46 -8.38 -5.75 -6.92
CA MET A 46 -9.83 -5.52 -6.91
C MET A 46 -10.55 -6.87 -6.94
N VAL A 47 -11.49 -7.06 -6.01
CA VAL A 47 -12.27 -8.30 -5.91
C VAL A 47 -13.67 -8.07 -6.46
N VAL A 48 -14.11 -8.97 -7.34
CA VAL A 48 -15.47 -9.00 -7.90
C VAL A 48 -16.10 -10.38 -7.67
N ARG A 49 -17.43 -10.49 -7.82
CA ARG A 49 -18.09 -11.81 -7.72
C ARG A 49 -17.65 -12.69 -8.88
N LYS A 50 -17.56 -14.00 -8.64
CA LYS A 50 -17.11 -14.99 -9.64
C LYS A 50 -17.88 -14.94 -10.96
N ALA A 51 -19.17 -14.59 -10.93
CA ALA A 51 -20.00 -14.52 -12.14
C ALA A 51 -19.82 -13.21 -12.94
N ASP A 52 -19.20 -12.17 -12.37
CA ASP A 52 -19.13 -10.83 -12.97
C ASP A 52 -17.94 -10.68 -13.93
N GLN A 53 -17.78 -11.61 -14.88
CA GLN A 53 -16.63 -11.63 -15.80
C GLN A 53 -16.50 -10.36 -16.64
N ARG A 54 -17.63 -9.74 -17.04
CA ARG A 54 -17.61 -8.48 -17.80
C ARG A 54 -17.00 -7.35 -16.99
N LEU A 55 -17.34 -7.26 -15.70
CA LEU A 55 -16.79 -6.26 -14.80
C LEU A 55 -15.30 -6.50 -14.57
N LEU A 56 -14.90 -7.76 -14.35
CA LEU A 56 -13.49 -8.13 -14.20
C LEU A 56 -12.66 -7.66 -15.41
N ASN A 57 -13.12 -7.97 -16.62
CA ASN A 57 -12.41 -7.61 -17.85
C ASN A 57 -12.29 -6.10 -18.03
N HIS A 58 -13.37 -5.35 -17.73
CA HIS A 58 -13.32 -3.89 -17.80
C HIS A 58 -12.35 -3.30 -16.77
N LEU A 59 -12.39 -3.76 -15.52
CA LEU A 59 -11.48 -3.27 -14.47
C LEU A 59 -10.02 -3.54 -14.81
N ASN A 60 -9.71 -4.75 -15.28
CA ASN A 60 -8.35 -5.10 -15.69
C ASN A 60 -7.88 -4.26 -16.88
N GLY A 61 -8.72 -4.09 -17.91
CA GLY A 61 -8.37 -3.27 -19.08
C GLY A 61 -8.20 -1.78 -18.73
N SER A 62 -8.99 -1.25 -17.81
CA SER A 62 -8.79 0.12 -17.31
C SER A 62 -7.49 0.27 -16.53
N LEU A 63 -7.13 -0.73 -15.72
CA LEU A 63 -5.86 -0.70 -14.98
C LEU A 63 -4.64 -0.78 -15.91
N GLU A 64 -4.72 -1.61 -16.95
CA GLU A 64 -3.69 -1.70 -18.00
C GLU A 64 -3.50 -0.35 -18.72
N GLN A 65 -4.59 0.31 -19.12
CA GLN A 65 -4.52 1.65 -19.73
C GLN A 65 -3.90 2.72 -18.79
N LEU A 66 -4.19 2.66 -17.50
CA LEU A 66 -3.58 3.56 -16.51
C LEU A 66 -2.07 3.30 -16.39
N GLN A 67 -1.64 2.05 -16.47
CA GLN A 67 -0.24 1.67 -16.42
C GLN A 67 0.50 2.09 -17.71
N GLU A 68 -0.05 1.79 -18.88
CA GLU A 68 0.55 2.15 -20.17
C GLU A 68 0.68 3.67 -20.37
N SER A 69 -0.27 4.44 -19.83
CA SER A 69 -0.24 5.90 -19.91
C SER A 69 0.68 6.58 -18.88
N GLY A 70 1.26 5.84 -17.93
CA GLY A 70 2.04 6.38 -16.81
C GLY A 70 1.21 7.15 -15.77
N GLN A 71 -0.13 7.17 -15.92
CA GLN A 71 -1.02 7.79 -14.94
C GLN A 71 -1.02 7.03 -13.61
N LEU A 72 -0.86 5.71 -13.66
CA LEU A 72 -0.73 4.89 -12.46
C LEU A 72 0.49 5.32 -11.63
N ASP A 73 1.65 5.50 -12.26
CA ASP A 73 2.87 5.97 -11.57
C ASP A 73 2.67 7.36 -10.97
N THR A 74 1.98 8.26 -11.67
CA THR A 74 1.65 9.59 -11.13
C THR A 74 0.80 9.49 -9.85
N LEU A 75 -0.14 8.53 -9.79
CA LEU A 75 -0.94 8.28 -8.60
C LEU A 75 -0.10 7.68 -7.48
N LEU A 76 0.74 6.70 -7.77
CA LEU A 76 1.64 6.09 -6.78
C LEU A 76 2.61 7.12 -6.21
N GLN A 77 3.21 7.97 -7.04
CA GLN A 77 4.08 9.05 -6.57
C GLN A 77 3.35 10.05 -5.68
N LYS A 78 2.14 10.47 -6.07
CA LYS A 78 1.34 11.44 -5.29
C LYS A 78 1.00 10.92 -3.90
N TRP A 79 0.60 9.66 -3.81
CA TRP A 79 0.05 9.10 -2.56
C TRP A 79 1.11 8.39 -1.73
N LEU A 80 2.02 7.66 -2.36
CA LEU A 80 3.02 6.79 -1.72
C LEU A 80 4.46 7.29 -1.85
N GLY A 81 4.74 8.22 -2.78
CA GLY A 81 6.10 8.71 -3.02
C GLY A 81 6.99 7.64 -3.68
N GLU A 82 6.45 6.93 -4.68
CA GLU A 82 7.14 5.97 -5.55
C GLU A 82 7.43 6.54 -6.94
#